data_AF-A0A928XMS6-F1
#
_entry.id   AF-A0A928XMS6-F1
#
_cell.length_a   1.000
_cell.length_b   1.000
_cell.length_c   1.000
_cell.angle_alpha   90.00
_cell.angle_beta   90.00
_cell.angle_gamma   90.00
#
_symmetry.space_group_name_H-M   'P 1'
#
loop_
_entity.id
_entity.type
_entity.pdbx_description
1 polymer ?
#
loop_
_entity_poly.entity_id
_entity_poly.type
_entity_poly.pdbx_seq_one_letter_code
_entity_poly.pdbx_strand_id
1 'polypeptide(L)'
;MSSLAERRARVNRLLTEAASHKLLRAGTSHALERAREAHELASAPPKLQPWAALAAYRLAHLVLRDPRTQETLEEADALFAEAAREPLLGPYPRIYRLALLGRLGASRAVVERTFAEAVSAHDAWVRGRDASAPSVPIQTDLFAMLELAGYFLDLDRAPLEGRGARPDEPYLGDAHWRLVGPDPGLADVSVSEATALAELDALAPTLVPAFVFRLPPDRAGAVLRFAEGPWLPLPHRAARLLACLLRQHAADARQLTVRVMGSDGRAQQTALRQVRHRLAEQLRARGLRLPDELVVTAPGERPRLAPGLVVLGAVSDAGYADTDPD
;
A
#
# COMPACT_ATOMS: atom_id res chain seq x y z
N MET A 1 -39.78 9.72 22.15
CA MET A 1 -38.49 9.02 22.34
C MET A 1 -37.90 8.79 20.95
N SER A 2 -36.68 9.26 20.68
CA SER A 2 -36.03 9.03 19.37
C SER A 2 -35.77 7.53 19.18
N SER A 3 -36.00 7.01 17.98
CA SER A 3 -35.76 5.59 17.69
C SER A 3 -34.26 5.24 17.79
N LEU A 4 -33.93 3.98 18.10
CA LEU A 4 -32.52 3.55 18.12
C LEU A 4 -31.82 3.78 16.77
N ALA A 5 -32.57 3.71 15.66
CA ALA A 5 -32.09 3.97 14.32
C ALA A 5 -31.72 5.44 14.12
N GLU A 6 -32.60 6.37 14.52
CA GLU A 6 -32.30 7.81 14.51
C GLU A 6 -31.08 8.15 15.36
N ARG A 7 -30.97 7.51 16.54
CA ARG A 7 -29.82 7.72 17.43
C ARG A 7 -28.52 7.26 16.79
N ARG A 8 -28.49 6.07 16.16
CA ARG A 8 -27.33 5.58 15.39
C ARG A 8 -26.96 6.52 14.24
N ALA A 9 -27.96 6.97 13.47
CA ALA A 9 -27.75 7.91 12.37
C ALA A 9 -27.16 9.24 12.87
N ARG A 10 -27.64 9.75 14.01
CA ARG A 10 -27.09 10.96 14.64
C ARG A 10 -25.65 10.76 15.11
N VAL A 11 -25.34 9.66 15.80
CA VAL A 11 -23.95 9.35 16.19
C VAL A 11 -23.04 9.30 14.96
N ASN A 12 -23.46 8.63 13.88
CA ASN A 12 -22.67 8.56 12.65
C ASN A 12 -22.39 9.94 12.03
N ARG A 13 -23.41 10.81 11.97
CA ARG A 13 -23.25 12.19 11.49
C ARG A 13 -22.25 12.95 12.35
N LEU A 14 -22.40 12.91 13.66
CA LEU A 14 -21.50 13.61 14.59
C LEU A 14 -20.05 13.12 14.47
N LEU A 15 -19.82 11.80 14.33
CA LEU A 15 -18.48 11.24 14.10
C LEU A 15 -17.91 11.65 12.73
N THR A 16 -18.75 11.75 11.70
CA THR A 16 -18.34 12.19 10.35
C THR A 16 -17.97 13.68 10.33
N GLU A 17 -18.75 14.51 11.03
CA GLU A 17 -18.46 15.93 11.23
C GLU A 17 -17.15 16.10 12.00
N ALA A 18 -16.97 15.38 13.12
CA ALA A 18 -15.74 15.40 13.89
C ALA A 18 -14.51 14.99 13.05
N ALA A 19 -14.63 13.95 12.22
CA ALA A 19 -13.56 13.51 11.33
C ALA A 19 -13.22 14.55 10.24
N SER A 20 -14.23 15.19 9.66
CA SER A 20 -14.03 16.25 8.66
C SER A 20 -13.34 17.48 9.26
N HIS A 21 -13.81 17.94 10.43
CA HIS A 21 -13.23 19.08 11.12
C HIS A 21 -11.83 18.81 11.70
N LYS A 22 -11.50 17.55 12.01
CA LYS A 22 -10.17 17.11 12.44
C LYS A 22 -9.07 17.49 11.43
N LEU A 23 -9.40 17.64 10.14
CA LEU A 23 -8.44 17.98 9.08
C LEU A 23 -8.25 19.49 8.88
N LEU A 24 -9.11 20.33 9.48
CA LEU A 24 -9.07 21.78 9.31
C LEU A 24 -8.19 22.46 10.38
N ARG A 25 -7.44 23.50 9.97
CA ARG A 25 -6.68 24.34 10.91
C ARG A 25 -7.65 25.02 11.89
N ALA A 26 -7.33 24.97 13.19
CA ALA A 26 -8.19 25.47 14.29
C ALA A 26 -9.56 24.77 14.46
N GLY A 27 -9.82 23.66 13.75
CA GLY A 27 -11.08 22.91 13.86
C GLY A 27 -11.19 21.98 15.07
N THR A 28 -10.15 21.87 15.90
CA THR A 28 -10.06 20.86 16.98
C THR A 28 -11.14 21.01 18.04
N SER A 29 -11.48 22.24 18.47
CA SER A 29 -12.51 22.44 19.50
C SER A 29 -13.89 21.96 19.04
N HIS A 30 -14.28 22.30 17.80
CA HIS A 30 -15.55 21.84 17.26
C HIS A 30 -15.57 20.32 17.05
N ALA A 31 -14.47 19.74 16.56
CA ALA A 31 -14.35 18.29 16.43
C ALA A 31 -14.48 17.59 17.78
N LEU A 32 -13.90 18.16 18.85
CA LEU A 32 -13.98 17.64 20.21
C LEU A 32 -15.42 17.68 20.75
N GLU A 33 -16.12 18.82 20.59
CA GLU A 33 -17.53 18.96 20.97
C GLU A 33 -18.40 17.90 20.29
N ARG A 34 -18.26 17.73 18.97
CA ARG A 34 -19.03 16.73 18.20
C ARG A 34 -18.71 15.30 18.61
N ALA A 35 -17.45 15.00 18.90
CA ALA A 35 -17.04 13.68 19.36
C ALA A 35 -17.55 13.37 20.78
N ARG A 36 -17.59 14.36 21.69
CA ARG A 36 -18.20 14.23 23.03
C ARG A 36 -19.69 13.98 22.92
N GLU A 37 -20.40 14.77 22.12
CA GLU A 37 -21.84 14.57 21.88
C GLU A 37 -22.12 13.18 21.29
N ALA A 38 -21.29 12.71 20.37
CA ALA A 38 -21.41 11.37 19.79
C ALA A 38 -21.20 10.27 20.84
N HIS A 39 -20.19 10.40 21.70
CA HIS A 39 -19.89 9.44 22.75
C HIS A 39 -20.98 9.39 23.82
N GLU A 40 -21.44 10.55 24.31
CA GLU A 40 -22.56 10.65 25.25
C GLU A 40 -23.82 9.98 24.70
N LEU A 41 -24.18 10.30 23.45
CA LEU A 41 -25.36 9.76 22.79
C LEU A 41 -25.27 8.24 22.56
N ALA A 42 -24.08 7.74 22.22
CA ALA A 42 -23.84 6.30 22.02
C ALA A 42 -23.78 5.52 23.34
N SER A 43 -23.31 6.15 24.42
CA SER A 43 -23.16 5.54 25.75
C SER A 43 -24.46 5.56 26.56
N ALA A 44 -25.41 6.44 26.24
CA ALA A 44 -26.70 6.53 26.92
C ALA A 44 -27.50 5.20 26.84
N PRO A 45 -28.09 4.70 27.95
CA PRO A 45 -28.89 3.48 27.95
C PRO A 45 -30.09 3.52 26.98
N PRO A 46 -30.35 2.43 26.23
CA PRO A 46 -29.51 1.23 26.12
C PRO A 46 -28.25 1.53 25.30
N LYS A 47 -27.06 1.10 25.73
CA LYS A 47 -25.80 1.45 25.04
C LYS A 47 -25.80 0.99 23.57
N LEU A 48 -25.34 1.85 22.64
CA LEU A 48 -25.23 1.52 21.21
C LEU A 48 -23.89 0.82 20.91
N GLN A 49 -23.87 -0.50 20.79
CA GLN A 49 -22.70 -1.22 20.29
C GLN A 49 -22.73 -1.39 18.76
N PRO A 50 -21.59 -1.36 18.05
CA PRO A 50 -20.23 -1.03 18.53
C PRO A 50 -19.95 0.49 18.61
N TRP A 51 -20.98 1.31 18.36
CA TRP A 51 -20.86 2.77 18.20
C TRP A 51 -20.26 3.50 19.41
N ALA A 52 -20.55 3.05 20.63
CA ALA A 52 -20.01 3.66 21.84
C ALA A 52 -18.50 3.49 21.95
N ALA A 53 -17.99 2.28 21.65
CA ALA A 53 -16.55 2.03 21.62
C ALA A 53 -15.85 2.81 20.50
N LEU A 54 -16.47 2.89 19.31
CA LEU A 54 -15.95 3.70 18.20
C LEU A 54 -15.91 5.19 18.57
N ALA A 55 -16.97 5.71 19.19
CA ALA A 55 -17.02 7.10 19.63
C ALA A 55 -15.99 7.39 20.72
N ALA A 56 -15.83 6.50 21.70
CA ALA A 56 -14.80 6.61 22.73
C ALA A 56 -13.40 6.64 22.12
N TYR A 57 -13.11 5.73 21.18
CA TYR A 57 -11.84 5.68 20.47
C TYR A 57 -11.54 6.99 19.71
N ARG A 58 -12.52 7.52 18.96
CA ARG A 58 -12.37 8.76 18.20
C ARG A 58 -12.21 9.97 19.10
N LEU A 59 -12.97 10.03 20.20
CA LEU A 59 -12.87 11.09 21.19
C LEU A 59 -11.49 11.09 21.86
N ALA A 60 -10.98 9.93 22.30
CA ALA A 60 -9.67 9.79 22.92
C ALA A 60 -8.54 10.37 22.04
N HIS A 61 -8.61 10.11 20.73
CA HIS A 61 -7.68 10.68 19.73
C HIS A 61 -7.74 12.20 19.63
N LEU A 62 -8.92 12.80 19.78
CA LEU A 62 -9.09 14.25 19.72
C LEU A 62 -8.62 14.91 21.03
N VAL A 63 -8.96 14.31 22.17
CA VAL A 63 -8.47 14.70 23.50
C VAL A 63 -6.93 14.74 23.52
N LEU A 64 -6.29 13.75 22.89
CA LEU A 64 -4.83 13.65 22.81
C LEU A 64 -4.13 14.64 21.87
N ARG A 65 -4.84 15.46 21.08
CA ARG A 65 -4.20 16.42 20.17
C ARG A 65 -3.53 17.59 20.87
N ASP A 66 -4.03 17.95 22.05
CA ASP A 66 -3.49 19.04 22.86
C ASP A 66 -3.51 18.63 24.34
N PRO A 67 -2.69 17.63 24.73
CA PRO A 67 -2.71 17.07 26.06
C PRO A 67 -1.96 17.99 27.02
N ARG A 68 -2.67 18.98 27.58
CA ARG A 68 -2.09 20.02 28.44
C ARG A 68 -2.02 19.65 29.91
N THR A 69 -2.85 18.71 30.37
CA THR A 69 -2.97 18.37 31.79
C THR A 69 -2.96 16.85 32.01
N GLN A 70 -2.65 16.44 33.23
CA GLN A 70 -2.76 15.05 33.66
C GLN A 70 -4.20 14.54 33.53
N GLU A 71 -5.20 15.36 33.88
CA GLU A 71 -6.62 15.04 33.73
C GLU A 71 -6.99 14.70 32.28
N THR A 72 -6.46 15.44 31.30
CA THR A 72 -6.67 15.15 29.86
C THR A 72 -6.09 13.79 29.46
N LEU A 73 -4.96 13.39 30.05
CA LEU A 73 -4.34 12.08 29.79
C LEU A 73 -5.15 10.94 30.44
N GLU A 74 -5.67 11.16 31.64
CA GLU A 74 -6.55 10.22 32.36
C GLU A 74 -7.89 10.05 31.62
N GLU A 75 -8.49 11.13 31.12
CA GLU A 75 -9.69 11.10 30.25
C GLU A 75 -9.43 10.24 29.01
N ALA A 76 -8.30 10.47 28.32
CA ALA A 76 -7.95 9.70 27.14
C ALA A 76 -7.71 8.21 27.44
N ASP A 77 -7.02 7.87 28.55
CA ASP A 77 -6.80 6.46 28.92
C ASP A 77 -8.11 5.76 29.22
N ALA A 78 -9.02 6.40 29.96
CA ALA A 78 -10.34 5.85 30.25
C ALA A 78 -11.15 5.58 28.97
N LEU A 79 -11.13 6.51 28.01
CA LEU A 79 -11.80 6.35 26.73
C LEU A 79 -11.20 5.23 25.87
N PHE A 80 -9.87 5.11 25.81
CA PHE A 80 -9.25 3.97 25.13
C PHE A 80 -9.48 2.65 25.86
N ALA A 81 -9.53 2.64 27.19
CA ALA A 81 -9.87 1.46 27.98
C ALA A 81 -11.29 0.98 27.69
N GLU A 82 -12.23 1.92 27.54
CA GLU A 82 -13.58 1.63 27.07
C GLU A 82 -13.57 1.04 25.65
N ALA A 83 -12.88 1.69 24.72
CA ALA A 83 -12.78 1.24 23.33
C ALA A 83 -12.12 -0.13 23.19
N ALA A 84 -11.13 -0.46 24.04
CA ALA A 84 -10.42 -1.74 24.02
C ALA A 84 -11.33 -2.95 24.28
N ARG A 85 -12.54 -2.75 24.83
CA ARG A 85 -13.52 -3.80 25.05
C ARG A 85 -14.21 -4.27 23.76
N GLU A 86 -14.07 -3.53 22.65
CA GLU A 86 -14.68 -3.84 21.36
C GLU A 86 -13.67 -4.54 20.42
N PRO A 87 -13.83 -5.85 20.11
CA PRO A 87 -12.91 -6.59 19.26
C PRO A 87 -12.77 -6.03 17.84
N LEU A 88 -13.79 -5.38 17.29
CA LEU A 88 -13.75 -4.80 15.94
C LEU A 88 -12.67 -3.71 15.76
N LEU A 89 -12.25 -3.08 16.86
CA LEU A 89 -11.18 -2.07 16.85
C LEU A 89 -9.77 -2.70 16.90
N GLY A 90 -9.68 -4.03 17.03
CA GLY A 90 -8.42 -4.76 17.06
C GLY A 90 -7.50 -4.33 18.22
N PRO A 91 -6.17 -4.32 18.01
CA PRO A 91 -5.22 -3.94 19.04
C PRO A 91 -5.06 -2.41 19.20
N TYR A 92 -5.59 -1.59 18.29
CA TYR A 92 -5.33 -0.14 18.28
C TYR A 92 -5.58 0.55 19.62
N PRO A 93 -6.74 0.39 20.29
CA PRO A 93 -6.98 1.07 21.56
C PRO A 93 -5.92 0.72 22.61
N ARG A 94 -5.50 -0.55 22.68
CA ARG A 94 -4.47 -1.01 23.64
C ARG A 94 -3.10 -0.43 23.33
N ILE A 95 -2.73 -0.36 22.04
CA ILE A 95 -1.47 0.24 21.61
C ILE A 95 -1.41 1.73 22.00
N TYR A 96 -2.47 2.50 21.76
CA TYR A 96 -2.51 3.91 22.17
C TYR A 96 -2.48 4.10 23.68
N ARG A 97 -3.08 3.17 24.45
CA ARG A 97 -2.97 3.18 25.92
C ARG A 97 -1.55 3.01 26.41
N LEU A 98 -0.71 2.22 25.76
CA LEU A 98 0.70 2.07 26.16
C LEU A 98 1.43 3.42 26.19
N ALA A 99 1.26 4.23 25.15
CA ALA A 99 1.84 5.56 25.09
C ALA A 99 1.31 6.49 26.21
N LEU A 100 0.01 6.40 26.52
CA LEU A 100 -0.61 7.15 27.61
C LEU A 100 -0.09 6.73 28.99
N LEU A 101 -0.05 5.42 29.25
CA LEU A 101 0.39 4.86 30.53
C LEU A 101 1.85 5.24 30.83
N GLY A 102 2.72 5.27 29.81
CA GLY A 102 4.08 5.78 29.95
C GLY A 102 4.12 7.25 30.36
N ARG A 103 3.26 8.09 29.79
CA ARG A 103 3.16 9.52 30.13
C ARG A 103 2.51 9.79 31.49
N LEU A 104 1.61 8.92 31.92
CA LEU A 104 0.95 8.96 33.23
C LEU A 104 1.85 8.42 34.35
N GLY A 105 3.04 7.88 34.03
CA GLY A 105 3.92 7.27 35.03
C GLY A 105 3.30 6.02 35.68
N ALA A 106 2.47 5.29 34.92
CA ALA A 106 1.85 4.07 35.42
C ALA A 106 2.92 3.04 35.84
N SER A 107 2.60 2.21 36.83
CA SER A 107 3.52 1.17 37.29
C SER A 107 3.90 0.22 36.16
N ARG A 108 5.15 -0.27 36.18
CA ARG A 108 5.70 -1.20 35.18
C ARG A 108 4.78 -2.39 34.89
N ALA A 109 4.22 -3.02 35.93
CA ALA A 109 3.31 -4.15 35.81
C ALA A 109 2.03 -3.83 35.02
N VAL A 110 1.50 -2.61 35.13
CA VAL A 110 0.31 -2.18 34.37
C VAL A 110 0.66 -2.01 32.90
N VAL A 111 1.83 -1.45 32.60
CA VAL A 111 2.31 -1.27 31.21
C VAL A 111 2.57 -2.63 30.56
N GLU A 112 3.28 -3.52 31.24
CA GLU A 112 3.59 -4.88 30.75
C GLU A 112 2.31 -5.70 30.49
N ARG A 113 1.35 -5.67 31.42
CA ARG A 113 0.05 -6.33 31.21
C ARG A 113 -0.68 -5.77 30.00
N THR A 114 -0.72 -4.45 29.86
CA THR A 114 -1.37 -3.79 28.71
C THR A 114 -0.68 -4.15 27.39
N PHE A 115 0.65 -4.32 27.42
CA PHE A 115 1.43 -4.73 26.26
C PHE A 115 1.10 -6.17 25.85
N ALA A 116 1.09 -7.11 26.80
CA ALA A 116 0.68 -8.48 26.55
C ALA A 116 -0.76 -8.58 26.01
N GLU A 117 -1.69 -7.77 26.54
CA GLU A 117 -3.06 -7.67 26.01
C GLU A 117 -3.09 -7.14 24.58
N ALA A 118 -2.25 -6.15 24.25
CA ALA A 118 -2.17 -5.58 22.91
C ALA A 118 -1.61 -6.59 21.89
N VAL A 119 -0.58 -7.34 22.28
CA VAL A 119 0.00 -8.44 21.51
C VAL A 119 -1.03 -9.55 21.28
N SER A 120 -1.75 -9.98 22.33
CA SER A 120 -2.80 -10.98 22.18
C SER A 120 -3.94 -10.52 21.28
N ALA A 121 -4.32 -9.24 21.34
CA ALA A 121 -5.35 -8.66 20.47
C ALA A 121 -4.89 -8.58 19.01
N HIS A 122 -3.59 -8.32 18.77
CA HIS A 122 -2.98 -8.35 17.44
C HIS A 122 -3.05 -9.76 16.85
N ASP A 123 -2.62 -10.78 17.59
CA ASP A 123 -2.68 -12.17 17.12
C ASP A 123 -4.10 -12.59 16.74
N ALA A 124 -5.08 -12.27 17.59
CA ALA A 124 -6.49 -12.59 17.34
C ALA A 124 -7.02 -11.88 16.09
N TRP A 125 -6.62 -10.62 15.88
CA TRP A 125 -6.99 -9.82 14.73
C TRP A 125 -6.35 -10.34 13.43
N VAL A 126 -5.07 -10.74 13.46
CA VAL A 126 -4.38 -11.35 12.32
C VAL A 126 -5.00 -12.69 11.97
N ARG A 127 -5.25 -13.57 12.95
CA ARG A 127 -5.91 -14.88 12.72
C ARG A 127 -7.34 -14.76 12.21
N GLY A 128 -8.05 -13.68 12.58
CA GLY A 128 -9.42 -13.43 12.15
C GLY A 128 -9.54 -12.79 10.76
N ARG A 129 -8.45 -12.24 10.21
CA ARG A 129 -8.39 -11.84 8.80
C ARG A 129 -8.16 -13.08 7.96
N ASP A 130 -9.04 -13.25 6.98
CA ASP A 130 -9.18 -14.44 6.15
C ASP A 130 -7.82 -14.92 5.60
N ALA A 131 -7.50 -16.19 5.81
CA ALA A 131 -6.27 -16.83 5.31
C ALA A 131 -6.21 -16.91 3.77
N SER A 132 -7.27 -16.47 3.10
CA SER A 132 -7.42 -16.36 1.65
C SER A 132 -6.80 -15.07 1.06
N ALA A 133 -6.43 -14.10 1.89
CA ALA A 133 -5.77 -12.88 1.43
C ALA A 133 -4.31 -13.18 1.03
N PRO A 134 -3.93 -13.07 -0.26
CA PRO A 134 -2.65 -13.56 -0.78
C PRO A 134 -1.42 -12.71 -0.42
N SER A 135 -1.57 -11.74 0.49
CA SER A 135 -0.46 -10.90 0.94
C SER A 135 -0.71 -10.34 2.35
N VAL A 136 -0.13 -10.97 3.36
CA VAL A 136 0.08 -10.35 4.67
C VAL A 136 1.45 -9.63 4.61
N PRO A 137 1.54 -8.32 4.86
CA PRO A 137 2.81 -7.59 4.77
C PRO A 137 3.79 -8.04 5.87
N ILE A 138 5.10 -8.22 5.55
CA ILE A 138 6.19 -8.68 6.47
C ILE A 138 6.06 -8.10 7.87
N GLN A 139 5.66 -6.84 7.95
CA GLN A 139 5.31 -6.21 9.21
C GLN A 139 4.05 -5.39 9.01
N THR A 140 2.96 -5.75 9.68
CA THR A 140 1.76 -4.89 9.69
C THR A 140 2.10 -3.60 10.45
N ASP A 141 1.49 -2.47 10.05
CA ASP A 141 1.64 -1.20 10.79
C ASP A 141 1.41 -1.39 12.29
N LEU A 142 0.46 -2.25 12.65
CA LEU A 142 0.14 -2.61 14.03
C LEU A 142 1.29 -3.32 14.74
N PHE A 143 1.98 -4.25 14.08
CA PHE A 143 3.16 -4.89 14.64
C PHE A 143 4.28 -3.86 14.82
N ALA A 144 4.54 -3.02 13.82
CA ALA A 144 5.54 -1.95 13.93
C ALA A 144 5.23 -0.98 15.09
N MET A 145 3.96 -0.63 15.30
CA MET A 145 3.55 0.18 16.44
C MET A 145 3.76 -0.52 17.79
N LEU A 146 3.52 -1.84 17.89
CA LEU A 146 3.81 -2.62 19.10
C LEU A 146 5.32 -2.67 19.38
N GLU A 147 6.12 -2.90 18.34
CA GLU A 147 7.57 -2.92 18.46
C GLU A 147 8.12 -1.56 18.94
N LEU A 148 7.63 -0.46 18.34
CA LEU A 148 7.94 0.91 18.76
C LEU A 148 7.54 1.18 20.21
N ALA A 149 6.34 0.75 20.64
CA ALA A 149 5.94 0.86 22.03
C ALA A 149 6.90 0.10 22.96
N GLY A 150 7.34 -1.10 22.55
CA GLY A 150 8.34 -1.88 23.27
C GLY A 150 9.69 -1.17 23.38
N TYR A 151 10.18 -0.52 22.31
CA TYR A 151 11.40 0.29 22.35
C TYR A 151 11.27 1.48 23.30
N PHE A 152 10.20 2.27 23.20
CA PHE A 152 10.05 3.51 23.99
C PHE A 152 9.74 3.28 25.46
N LEU A 153 9.14 2.14 25.80
CA LEU A 153 8.76 1.79 27.17
C LEU A 153 9.69 0.74 27.79
N ASP A 154 10.78 0.38 27.10
CA ASP A 154 11.76 -0.62 27.53
C ASP A 154 11.11 -1.98 27.90
N LEU A 155 10.14 -2.46 27.12
CA LEU A 155 9.38 -3.68 27.42
C LEU A 155 10.06 -4.93 26.83
N ASP A 156 9.81 -6.09 27.45
CA ASP A 156 10.22 -7.38 26.89
C ASP A 156 9.47 -7.63 25.57
N ARG A 157 10.24 -7.76 24.49
CA ARG A 157 9.73 -7.98 23.13
C ARG A 157 9.78 -9.44 22.72
N ALA A 158 10.20 -10.37 23.56
CA ALA A 158 10.14 -11.81 23.28
C ALA A 158 8.74 -12.26 22.81
N PRO A 159 7.61 -11.71 23.34
CA PRO A 159 6.28 -12.04 22.83
C PRO A 159 6.02 -11.61 21.37
N LEU A 160 6.83 -10.74 20.78
CA LEU A 160 6.74 -10.32 19.38
C LEU A 160 7.62 -11.16 18.46
N GLU A 161 8.59 -11.91 18.99
CA GLU A 161 9.52 -12.70 18.17
C GLU A 161 8.81 -13.79 17.38
N GLY A 162 9.22 -13.98 16.12
CA GLY A 162 8.58 -14.93 15.20
C GLY A 162 7.17 -14.52 14.77
N ARG A 163 6.70 -13.33 15.18
CA ARG A 163 5.45 -12.73 14.74
C ARG A 163 5.80 -11.59 13.79
N GLY A 164 5.19 -11.60 12.63
CA GLY A 164 5.61 -10.86 11.45
C GLY A 164 5.18 -11.68 10.25
N ALA A 165 4.82 -11.05 9.14
CA ALA A 165 4.46 -11.84 7.98
C ALA A 165 5.68 -12.57 7.43
N ARG A 166 5.36 -13.60 6.67
CA ARG A 166 6.34 -14.60 6.32
C ARG A 166 7.37 -13.99 5.36
N PRO A 167 8.64 -14.45 5.39
CA PRO A 167 9.71 -13.93 4.51
C PRO A 167 9.38 -13.97 3.01
N ASP A 168 8.41 -14.81 2.63
CA ASP A 168 7.87 -15.01 1.29
C ASP A 168 6.82 -13.98 0.84
N GLU A 169 6.41 -13.03 1.69
CA GLU A 169 5.41 -12.00 1.34
C GLU A 169 6.07 -10.62 1.14
N PRO A 170 6.14 -10.08 -0.08
CA PRO A 170 6.83 -8.82 -0.33
C PRO A 170 6.14 -7.61 0.35
N TYR A 171 7.00 -6.75 0.91
CA TYR A 171 6.85 -5.62 1.85
C TYR A 171 5.74 -4.55 1.66
N LEU A 172 4.75 -4.71 0.77
CA LEU A 172 4.31 -3.57 -0.03
C LEU A 172 2.81 -3.49 -0.20
N GLY A 173 2.27 -2.27 -0.10
CA GLY A 173 0.85 -1.98 -0.32
C GLY A 173 0.34 -2.39 -1.70
N ASP A 174 -0.90 -2.03 -2.01
CA ASP A 174 -1.74 -2.56 -3.11
C ASP A 174 -1.11 -2.63 -4.52
N ALA A 175 0.01 -1.93 -4.78
CA ALA A 175 0.76 -2.03 -6.02
C ALA A 175 2.13 -2.69 -5.79
N HIS A 176 2.23 -3.97 -6.12
CA HIS A 176 3.51 -4.68 -6.25
C HIS A 176 4.28 -4.14 -7.46
N TRP A 177 5.50 -3.64 -7.27
CA TRP A 177 6.39 -3.24 -8.36
C TRP A 177 7.52 -4.26 -8.55
N ARG A 178 7.98 -4.40 -9.77
CA ARG A 178 9.10 -5.28 -10.16
C ARG A 178 10.05 -4.54 -11.07
N LEU A 179 11.34 -4.84 -10.97
CA LEU A 179 12.30 -4.46 -11.99
C LEU A 179 12.28 -5.50 -13.10
N VAL A 180 12.35 -5.06 -14.35
CA VAL A 180 12.41 -5.94 -15.52
C VAL A 180 13.59 -5.52 -16.38
N GLY A 181 14.32 -6.48 -16.94
CA GLY A 181 15.58 -6.18 -17.60
C GLY A 181 16.12 -7.29 -18.49
N PRO A 182 17.38 -7.15 -18.94
CA PRO A 182 18.06 -8.21 -19.68
C PRO A 182 18.26 -9.48 -18.84
N ASP A 183 18.41 -9.32 -17.53
CA ASP A 183 18.39 -10.42 -16.56
C ASP A 183 16.93 -10.71 -16.13
N PRO A 184 16.38 -11.89 -16.48
CA PRO A 184 15.03 -12.26 -16.10
C PRO A 184 14.81 -12.36 -14.59
N GLY A 185 15.87 -12.66 -13.81
CA GLY A 185 15.78 -12.83 -12.36
C GLY A 185 15.42 -11.54 -11.62
N LEU A 186 15.62 -10.37 -12.25
CA LEU A 186 15.17 -9.08 -11.70
C LEU A 186 13.66 -9.02 -11.48
N ALA A 187 12.90 -9.73 -12.33
CA ALA A 187 11.44 -9.73 -12.27
C ALA A 187 10.89 -10.62 -11.14
N ASP A 188 11.72 -11.42 -10.48
CA ASP A 188 11.27 -12.34 -9.42
C ASP A 188 11.07 -11.63 -8.08
N VAL A 189 11.70 -10.46 -7.90
CA VAL A 189 11.62 -9.68 -6.66
C VAL A 189 10.53 -8.61 -6.79
N SER A 190 9.60 -8.60 -5.82
CA SER A 190 8.60 -7.54 -5.69
C SER A 190 9.05 -6.52 -4.64
N VAL A 191 9.10 -5.24 -5.04
CA VAL A 191 9.61 -4.09 -4.26
C VAL A 191 8.62 -2.92 -4.32
N SER A 192 8.74 -1.94 -3.40
CA SER A 192 7.82 -0.78 -3.38
C SER A 192 7.98 0.03 -4.66
N GLU A 193 7.01 0.89 -4.98
CA GLU A 193 7.20 1.88 -6.05
C GLU A 193 8.49 2.68 -5.82
N ALA A 194 8.65 3.23 -4.61
CA ALA A 194 9.79 4.07 -4.26
C ALA A 194 11.13 3.30 -4.41
N THR A 195 11.15 2.03 -4.00
CA THR A 195 12.32 1.15 -4.08
C THR A 195 12.63 0.80 -5.54
N ALA A 196 11.62 0.37 -6.33
CA ALA A 196 11.80 0.08 -7.75
C ALA A 196 12.33 1.29 -8.50
N LEU A 197 11.79 2.49 -8.23
CA LEU A 197 12.23 3.71 -8.91
C LEU A 197 13.65 4.12 -8.47
N ALA A 198 13.97 4.03 -7.18
CA ALA A 198 15.31 4.32 -6.68
C ALA A 198 16.36 3.36 -7.27
N GLU A 199 16.06 2.06 -7.34
CA GLU A 199 16.94 1.07 -7.96
C GLU A 199 17.06 1.29 -9.47
N LEU A 200 15.95 1.58 -10.18
CA LEU A 200 15.97 1.92 -11.60
C LEU A 200 16.85 3.15 -11.86
N ASP A 201 16.76 4.17 -10.99
CA ASP A 201 17.57 5.38 -11.05
C ASP A 201 19.06 5.09 -10.81
N ALA A 202 19.38 4.23 -9.84
CA ALA A 202 20.75 3.82 -9.55
C ALA A 202 21.38 2.98 -10.68
N LEU A 203 20.59 2.13 -11.34
CA LEU A 203 21.04 1.26 -12.41
C LEU A 203 21.16 1.99 -13.76
N ALA A 204 20.29 2.97 -14.04
CA ALA A 204 20.22 3.63 -15.35
C ALA A 204 21.57 4.17 -15.89
N PRO A 205 22.45 4.81 -15.09
CA PRO A 205 23.74 5.32 -15.56
C PRO A 205 24.75 4.21 -15.93
N THR A 206 24.58 3.01 -15.39
CA THR A 206 25.51 1.89 -15.61
C THR A 206 25.28 1.16 -16.94
N LEU A 207 24.20 1.48 -17.65
CA LEU A 207 23.78 0.79 -18.85
C LEU A 207 24.07 1.64 -20.10
N VAL A 208 25.04 1.22 -20.92
CA VAL A 208 25.39 1.94 -22.16
C VAL A 208 25.48 0.95 -23.33
N PRO A 209 24.73 1.16 -24.45
CA PRO A 209 23.63 2.11 -24.65
C PRO A 209 22.29 1.55 -24.12
N ALA A 210 21.62 2.31 -23.24
CA ALA A 210 20.35 1.88 -22.69
C ALA A 210 19.35 3.01 -22.48
N PHE A 211 18.09 2.62 -22.33
CA PHE A 211 17.04 3.48 -21.81
C PHE A 211 16.30 2.75 -20.69
N VAL A 212 15.66 3.52 -19.82
CA VAL A 212 14.81 2.98 -18.76
C VAL A 212 13.37 3.42 -18.95
N PHE A 213 12.41 2.63 -18.48
CA PHE A 213 11.00 2.99 -18.52
C PHE A 213 10.28 2.70 -17.20
N ARG A 214 9.14 3.36 -17.03
CA ARG A 214 8.23 3.16 -15.90
C ARG A 214 6.85 2.81 -16.45
N LEU A 215 6.25 1.75 -15.91
CA LEU A 215 4.88 1.33 -16.18
C LEU A 215 4.07 1.33 -14.88
N PRO A 216 3.37 2.42 -14.54
CA PRO A 216 2.49 2.48 -13.38
C PRO A 216 1.18 1.72 -13.63
N PRO A 217 0.36 1.51 -12.58
CA PRO A 217 -0.95 0.87 -12.72
C PRO A 217 -1.95 1.69 -13.56
N ASP A 218 -1.78 3.00 -13.59
CA ASP A 218 -2.65 3.89 -14.36
C ASP A 218 -2.20 4.00 -15.83
N ARG A 219 -3.16 4.22 -16.74
CA ARG A 219 -2.88 4.32 -18.18
C ARG A 219 -2.13 5.60 -18.58
N ALA A 220 -2.06 6.60 -17.71
CA ALA A 220 -1.54 7.94 -18.06
C ALA A 220 -0.08 8.18 -17.64
N GLY A 221 0.46 7.43 -16.68
CA GLY A 221 1.78 7.72 -16.10
C GLY A 221 2.99 7.01 -16.73
N ALA A 222 2.84 6.31 -17.86
CA ALA A 222 3.96 5.58 -18.47
C ALA A 222 4.99 6.54 -19.10
N VAL A 223 6.25 6.38 -18.72
CA VAL A 223 7.35 7.26 -19.15
C VAL A 223 8.63 6.47 -19.47
N LEU A 224 9.52 7.06 -20.25
CA LEU A 224 10.86 6.55 -20.52
C LEU A 224 11.91 7.65 -20.41
N ARG A 225 13.16 7.30 -20.16
CA ARG A 225 14.29 8.23 -20.29
C ARG A 225 15.56 7.51 -20.73
N PHE A 226 16.53 8.26 -21.23
CA PHE A 226 17.84 7.77 -21.65
C PHE A 226 18.89 8.29 -20.68
N ALA A 227 19.68 7.42 -20.07
CA ALA A 227 20.70 7.81 -19.08
C ALA A 227 20.21 8.92 -18.13
N GLU A 228 20.85 10.09 -18.16
CA GLU A 228 20.54 11.28 -17.34
C GLU A 228 19.52 12.25 -17.98
N GLY A 229 18.87 11.85 -19.06
CA GLY A 229 17.88 12.66 -19.77
C GLY A 229 16.55 12.81 -19.02
N PRO A 230 15.70 13.76 -19.45
CA PRO A 230 14.37 13.94 -18.85
C PRO A 230 13.47 12.73 -19.11
N TRP A 231 12.50 12.52 -18.22
CA TRP A 231 11.39 11.60 -18.46
C TRP A 231 10.53 12.10 -19.62
N LEU A 232 10.21 11.20 -20.53
CA LEU A 232 9.45 11.43 -21.74
C LEU A 232 8.20 10.56 -21.72
N PRO A 233 7.07 11.04 -22.26
CA PRO A 233 5.88 10.20 -22.40
C PRO A 233 6.17 8.93 -23.20
N LEU A 234 5.73 7.79 -22.67
CA LEU A 234 5.75 6.50 -23.34
C LEU A 234 4.31 6.01 -23.43
N PRO A 235 3.75 5.75 -24.62
CA PRO A 235 2.39 5.21 -24.71
C PRO A 235 2.25 3.93 -23.89
N HIS A 236 1.20 3.82 -23.09
CA HIS A 236 1.03 2.70 -22.15
C HIS A 236 1.14 1.32 -22.82
N ARG A 237 0.59 1.14 -24.04
CA ARG A 237 0.76 -0.10 -24.82
C ARG A 237 2.21 -0.40 -25.21
N ALA A 238 3.03 0.62 -25.45
CA ALA A 238 4.44 0.46 -25.74
C ALA A 238 5.23 0.06 -24.48
N ALA A 239 4.93 0.67 -23.33
CA ALA A 239 5.46 0.25 -22.03
C ALA A 239 5.07 -1.20 -21.69
N ARG A 240 3.81 -1.58 -21.94
CA ARG A 240 3.32 -2.95 -21.72
C ARG A 240 3.99 -3.96 -22.65
N LEU A 241 4.23 -3.60 -23.91
CA LEU A 241 5.02 -4.41 -24.84
C LEU A 241 6.43 -4.67 -24.29
N LEU A 242 7.14 -3.63 -23.83
CA LEU A 242 8.47 -3.78 -23.23
C LEU A 242 8.43 -4.69 -22.00
N ALA A 243 7.48 -4.46 -21.09
CA ALA A 243 7.30 -5.29 -19.90
C ALA A 243 7.04 -6.77 -20.23
N CYS A 244 6.18 -7.06 -21.21
CA CYS A 244 5.89 -8.44 -21.64
C CYS A 244 7.13 -9.15 -22.19
N LEU A 245 7.93 -8.44 -23.00
CA LEU A 245 9.14 -9.00 -23.60
C LEU A 245 10.24 -9.25 -22.56
N LEU A 246 10.42 -8.33 -21.61
CA LEU A 246 11.46 -8.44 -20.58
C LEU A 246 11.13 -9.48 -19.51
N ARG A 247 9.85 -9.65 -19.17
CA ARG A 247 9.39 -10.72 -18.26
C ARG A 247 9.32 -12.08 -18.95
N GLN A 248 9.51 -12.16 -20.27
CA GLN A 248 9.36 -13.38 -21.07
C GLN A 248 7.99 -14.07 -20.90
N HIS A 249 6.94 -13.29 -20.65
CA HIS A 249 5.59 -13.80 -20.35
C HIS A 249 4.80 -14.27 -21.58
N ALA A 250 5.32 -14.05 -22.79
CA ALA A 250 4.70 -14.49 -24.03
C ALA A 250 5.51 -15.62 -24.66
N ALA A 251 4.88 -16.79 -24.80
CA ALA A 251 5.49 -17.93 -25.49
C ALA A 251 5.54 -17.71 -27.01
N ASP A 252 4.59 -16.93 -27.57
CA ASP A 252 4.48 -16.69 -29.00
C ASP A 252 3.90 -15.28 -29.31
N ALA A 253 3.80 -14.96 -30.60
CA ALA A 253 3.29 -13.67 -31.08
C ALA A 253 1.80 -13.44 -30.78
N ARG A 254 1.00 -14.51 -30.67
CA ARG A 254 -0.42 -14.44 -30.36
C ARG A 254 -0.61 -14.06 -28.89
N GLN A 255 0.07 -14.75 -27.98
CA GLN A 255 0.07 -14.43 -26.55
C GLN A 255 0.59 -13.02 -26.30
N LEU A 256 1.64 -12.59 -27.02
CA LEU A 256 2.12 -11.21 -26.93
C LEU A 256 1.04 -10.20 -27.35
N THR A 257 0.26 -10.53 -28.38
CA THR A 257 -0.86 -9.68 -28.82
C THR A 257 -1.95 -9.59 -27.76
N VAL A 258 -2.39 -10.72 -27.21
CA VAL A 258 -3.39 -10.74 -26.12
C VAL A 258 -2.89 -9.94 -24.92
N ARG A 259 -1.66 -10.16 -24.47
CA ARG A 259 -1.09 -9.48 -23.30
C ARG A 259 -0.90 -7.98 -23.50
N VAL A 260 -0.60 -7.50 -24.71
CA VAL A 260 -0.40 -6.06 -24.96
C VAL A 260 -1.71 -5.35 -25.32
N MET A 261 -2.59 -6.01 -26.08
CA MET A 261 -3.78 -5.42 -26.69
C MET A 261 -5.08 -5.78 -25.97
N GLY A 262 -5.07 -6.79 -25.11
CA GLY A 262 -6.23 -7.35 -24.39
C GLY A 262 -7.02 -8.40 -25.17
N SER A 263 -6.70 -8.62 -26.45
CA SER A 263 -7.32 -9.66 -27.27
C SER A 263 -6.46 -9.97 -28.49
N ASP A 264 -6.76 -11.07 -29.18
CA ASP A 264 -6.15 -11.43 -30.45
C ASP A 264 -7.13 -11.21 -31.60
N GLY A 265 -6.60 -10.86 -32.78
CA GLY A 265 -7.37 -10.55 -33.98
C GLY A 265 -6.56 -9.76 -34.99
N ARG A 266 -6.98 -9.77 -36.27
CA ARG A 266 -6.24 -9.08 -37.35
C ARG A 266 -6.05 -7.58 -37.07
N ALA A 267 -7.06 -6.93 -36.48
CA ALA A 267 -7.00 -5.54 -36.08
C ALA A 267 -5.98 -5.31 -34.95
N GLN A 268 -5.99 -6.16 -33.91
CA GLN A 268 -5.08 -6.10 -32.77
C GLN A 268 -3.64 -6.39 -33.18
N GLN A 269 -3.42 -7.37 -34.06
CA GLN A 269 -2.10 -7.67 -34.63
C GLN A 269 -1.57 -6.49 -35.46
N THR A 270 -2.43 -5.82 -36.23
CA THR A 270 -2.06 -4.61 -36.97
C THR A 270 -1.75 -3.45 -36.04
N ALA A 271 -2.54 -3.25 -34.99
CA ALA A 271 -2.28 -2.24 -33.97
C ALA A 271 -0.97 -2.53 -33.20
N LEU A 272 -0.66 -3.79 -32.88
CA LEU A 272 0.59 -4.17 -32.26
C LEU A 272 1.79 -3.87 -33.16
N ARG A 273 1.68 -4.15 -34.47
CA ARG A 273 2.72 -3.75 -35.45
C ARG A 273 2.94 -2.23 -35.45
N GLN A 274 1.87 -1.44 -35.39
CA GLN A 274 1.98 0.02 -35.29
C GLN A 274 2.63 0.46 -33.98
N VAL A 275 2.31 -0.18 -32.84
CA VAL A 275 2.96 0.09 -31.54
C VAL A 275 4.47 -0.18 -31.64
N ARG A 276 4.87 -1.33 -32.20
CA ARG A 276 6.29 -1.68 -32.41
C ARG A 276 7.01 -0.65 -33.29
N HIS A 277 6.39 -0.28 -34.41
CA HIS A 277 6.95 0.68 -35.36
C HIS A 277 7.15 2.06 -34.73
N ARG A 278 6.12 2.62 -34.09
CA ARG A 278 6.20 3.93 -33.42
C ARG A 278 7.21 3.94 -32.28
N LEU A 279 7.28 2.86 -31.50
CA LEU A 279 8.30 2.74 -30.46
C LEU A 279 9.70 2.72 -31.06
N ALA A 280 9.93 1.96 -32.13
CA ALA A 280 11.21 1.94 -32.83
C ALA A 280 11.59 3.33 -33.39
N GLU A 281 10.65 4.04 -34.00
CA GLU A 281 10.86 5.42 -34.48
C GLU A 281 11.20 6.37 -33.34
N GLN A 282 10.47 6.32 -32.22
CA GLN A 282 10.72 7.14 -31.04
C GLN A 282 12.14 6.89 -30.48
N LEU A 283 12.58 5.63 -30.43
CA LEU A 283 13.91 5.26 -29.95
C LEU A 283 15.02 5.69 -30.93
N ARG A 284 14.83 5.51 -32.25
CA ARG A 284 15.78 5.97 -33.29
C ARG A 284 15.92 7.49 -33.31
N ALA A 285 14.82 8.23 -33.15
CA ALA A 285 14.83 9.69 -33.07
C ALA A 285 15.64 10.22 -31.87
N ARG A 286 15.99 9.35 -30.91
CA ARG A 286 16.82 9.66 -29.75
C ARG A 286 18.24 9.11 -29.86
N GLY A 287 18.65 8.67 -31.04
CA GLY A 287 20.01 8.25 -31.34
C GLY A 287 20.31 6.79 -31.02
N LEU A 288 19.34 5.98 -30.62
CA LEU A 288 19.55 4.53 -30.50
C LEU A 288 19.71 3.91 -31.89
N ARG A 289 20.82 3.20 -32.08
CA ARG A 289 21.04 2.33 -33.24
C ARG A 289 20.23 1.07 -33.04
N LEU A 290 19.03 1.04 -33.58
CA LEU A 290 18.18 -0.14 -33.60
C LEU A 290 18.35 -0.90 -34.93
N PRO A 291 18.31 -2.24 -34.91
CA PRO A 291 18.09 -3.00 -36.13
C PRO A 291 16.72 -2.69 -36.75
N ASP A 292 16.46 -3.21 -37.95
CA ASP A 292 15.23 -2.93 -38.70
C ASP A 292 13.98 -3.30 -37.89
N GLU A 293 14.04 -4.41 -37.15
CA GLU A 293 12.97 -4.88 -36.28
C GLU A 293 13.32 -4.73 -34.80
N LEU A 294 12.45 -4.06 -34.02
CA LEU A 294 12.59 -3.92 -32.57
C LEU A 294 12.31 -5.24 -31.81
N VAL A 295 11.43 -6.06 -32.36
CA VAL A 295 11.00 -7.33 -31.77
C VAL A 295 11.29 -8.42 -32.77
N VAL A 296 12.19 -9.34 -32.40
CA VAL A 296 12.57 -10.48 -33.23
C VAL A 296 11.72 -11.67 -32.83
N THR A 297 11.19 -12.40 -33.82
CA THR A 297 10.41 -13.63 -33.59
C THR A 297 10.77 -14.63 -34.68
N ALA A 298 11.74 -15.52 -34.40
CA ALA A 298 12.04 -16.61 -35.32
C ALA A 298 10.96 -17.71 -35.21
N PRO A 299 10.76 -18.55 -36.25
CA PRO A 299 9.82 -19.66 -36.20
C PRO A 299 10.09 -20.58 -35.00
N GLY A 300 9.10 -20.75 -34.12
CA GLY A 300 9.23 -21.58 -32.92
C GLY A 300 9.95 -20.92 -31.73
N GLU A 301 10.43 -19.68 -31.87
CA GLU A 301 11.06 -18.94 -30.79
C GLU A 301 10.10 -17.96 -30.11
N ARG A 302 10.35 -17.70 -28.83
CA ARG A 302 9.65 -16.67 -28.07
C ARG A 302 9.99 -15.28 -28.62
N PRO A 303 9.02 -14.36 -28.72
CA PRO A 303 9.31 -12.97 -29.08
C PRO A 303 10.29 -12.35 -28.09
N ARG A 304 11.35 -11.71 -28.60
CA ARG A 304 12.37 -11.03 -27.79
C ARG A 304 12.69 -9.66 -28.35
N LEU A 305 13.22 -8.78 -27.50
CA LEU A 305 13.80 -7.54 -27.97
C LEU A 305 15.01 -7.83 -28.86
N ALA A 306 15.25 -6.93 -29.80
CA ALA A 306 16.37 -7.06 -30.70
C ALA A 306 17.71 -7.11 -29.94
N PRO A 307 18.66 -7.95 -30.37
CA PRO A 307 19.95 -8.09 -29.70
C PRO A 307 20.71 -6.76 -29.66
N GLY A 308 21.41 -6.51 -28.55
CA GLY A 308 22.15 -5.26 -28.32
C GLY A 308 21.31 -4.10 -27.78
N LEU A 309 19.99 -4.25 -27.68
CA LEU A 309 19.14 -3.28 -26.98
C LEU A 309 19.13 -3.58 -25.48
N VAL A 310 19.71 -2.68 -24.69
CA VAL A 310 19.66 -2.74 -23.22
C VAL A 310 18.51 -1.86 -22.72
N VAL A 311 17.58 -2.45 -21.98
CA VAL A 311 16.45 -1.72 -21.39
C VAL A 311 16.16 -2.25 -19.99
N LEU A 312 15.90 -1.34 -19.06
CA LEU A 312 15.32 -1.67 -17.76
C LEU A 312 13.95 -1.03 -17.60
N GLY A 313 13.07 -1.67 -16.86
CA GLY A 313 11.76 -1.14 -16.51
C GLY A 313 11.45 -1.28 -15.03
N ALA A 314 10.80 -0.29 -14.45
CA ALA A 314 10.03 -0.46 -13.22
C ALA A 314 8.56 -0.66 -13.60
N VAL A 315 7.97 -1.80 -13.25
CA VAL A 315 6.63 -2.21 -13.69
C VAL A 315 5.76 -2.56 -12.50
N SER A 316 4.59 -1.96 -12.42
CA SER A 316 3.54 -2.38 -11.48
C SER A 316 2.83 -3.65 -11.97
N ASP A 317 2.61 -4.62 -11.09
CA ASP A 317 1.84 -5.83 -11.40
C ASP A 317 0.39 -5.50 -11.75
N ALA A 318 -0.24 -4.49 -11.13
CA ALA A 318 -1.59 -4.04 -11.50
C ALA A 318 -1.62 -3.39 -12.90
N GLY A 319 -0.56 -2.69 -13.29
CA GLY A 319 -0.40 -2.18 -14.66
C GLY A 319 -0.22 -3.28 -15.71
N TYR A 320 0.05 -4.50 -15.25
CA TYR A 320 0.25 -5.69 -16.07
C TYR A 320 -0.98 -6.62 -16.09
N ALA A 321 -1.66 -6.77 -14.94
CA ALA A 321 -2.68 -7.79 -14.64
C ALA A 321 -4.05 -7.59 -15.32
N ASP A 322 -4.28 -6.45 -15.97
CA ASP A 322 -5.58 -6.06 -16.51
C ASP A 322 -6.13 -6.96 -17.65
N THR A 323 -5.47 -8.08 -17.99
CA THR A 323 -5.91 -9.01 -19.04
C THR A 323 -5.46 -10.47 -18.87
N ASP A 324 -5.14 -10.99 -17.68
CA ASP A 324 -5.10 -12.45 -17.54
C ASP A 324 -6.57 -12.93 -17.51
N PRO A 325 -7.07 -13.62 -18.56
CA PRO A 325 -8.33 -14.32 -18.42
C PRO A 325 -8.06 -15.52 -17.51
N ASP A 326 -8.77 -15.58 -16.39
CA ASP A 326 -8.94 -16.84 -15.66
C ASP A 326 -9.41 -17.98 -16.59
#